data_AF-A0A8W8JA54-F1
#
_entry.id   AF-A0A8W8JA54-F1
#
_cell.length_a   1.000
_cell.length_b   1.000
_cell.length_c   1.000
_cell.angle_alpha   90.00
_cell.angle_beta   90.00
_cell.angle_gamma   90.00
#
_symmetry.space_group_name_H-M   'P 1'
#
loop_
_entity.id
_entity.type
_entity.pdbx_description
1 polymer ?
#
loop_
_entity_poly.entity_id
_entity_poly.type
_entity_poly.pdbx_seq_one_letter_code
_entity_poly.pdbx_strand_id
1 'polypeptide(L)'
;MANQMYVFVVCACFLGFSAALGGPRFRTGGLSTDALPVDARAREVVNSVKDDIVARLPAEEVGTGIFEPISYKTQVVAGTNYFVKIKTAADRYIHARIYRHFSGSTSLSDVQTGKTLEDEITYF
;
A
#
# COMPACT_ATOMS: atom_id res chain seq x y z
N MET A 1 32.86 44.98 5.40
CA MET A 1 32.65 43.52 5.38
C MET A 1 31.58 43.23 4.34
N ALA A 2 32.03 42.98 3.10
CA ALA A 2 31.18 42.75 1.95
C ALA A 2 31.42 41.31 1.49
N ASN A 3 30.40 40.46 1.53
CA ASN A 3 30.47 39.10 1.02
C ASN A 3 29.72 39.03 -0.31
N GLN A 4 30.48 39.21 -1.40
CA GLN A 4 30.15 38.67 -2.71
C GLN A 4 30.78 37.28 -2.80
N MET A 5 30.01 36.26 -3.15
CA MET A 5 30.55 35.16 -3.94
C MET A 5 29.44 34.55 -4.80
N TYR A 6 29.34 35.07 -6.03
CA TYR A 6 28.50 34.58 -7.10
C TYR A 6 29.43 34.27 -8.26
N VAL A 7 30.02 33.08 -8.34
CA VAL A 7 30.75 32.64 -9.54
C VAL A 7 30.63 31.12 -9.75
N PHE A 8 29.75 30.77 -10.69
CA PHE A 8 29.95 29.90 -11.86
C PHE A 8 30.56 28.48 -11.74
N VAL A 9 30.09 27.67 -12.71
CA VAL A 9 30.75 26.54 -13.40
C VAL A 9 30.15 25.18 -13.01
N VAL A 10 29.08 24.70 -13.66
CA VAL A 10 28.93 24.18 -15.06
C VAL A 10 29.12 22.66 -15.12
N CYS A 11 28.22 22.01 -15.90
CA CYS A 11 28.35 20.67 -16.47
C CYS A 11 28.30 19.50 -15.47
N ALA A 12 27.69 18.35 -15.75
CA ALA A 12 27.53 17.71 -17.04
C ALA A 12 26.41 16.64 -17.00
N CYS A 13 25.76 16.48 -18.15
CA CYS A 13 25.45 15.18 -18.75
C CYS A 13 24.50 14.19 -18.05
N PHE A 14 23.29 14.11 -18.61
CA PHE A 14 22.71 12.88 -19.15
C PHE A 14 23.13 11.55 -18.49
N LEU A 15 22.30 11.11 -17.55
CA LEU A 15 21.77 9.75 -17.56
C LEU A 15 20.27 9.91 -17.26
N GLY A 16 19.41 10.05 -18.26
CA GLY A 16 19.02 8.85 -18.98
C GLY A 16 18.28 7.86 -18.09
N PHE A 17 17.51 8.30 -17.08
CA PHE A 17 16.48 7.44 -16.52
C PHE A 17 15.36 7.35 -17.54
N SER A 18 15.58 6.53 -18.57
CA SER A 18 14.53 6.00 -19.39
C SER A 18 13.64 5.22 -18.43
N ALA A 19 12.64 5.90 -17.87
CA ALA A 19 11.54 5.24 -17.22
C ALA A 19 11.00 4.29 -18.27
N ALA A 20 11.35 3.01 -18.14
CA ALA A 20 10.61 1.97 -18.80
C ALA A 20 9.19 2.13 -18.26
N LEU A 21 8.36 2.85 -19.00
CA LEU A 21 6.92 2.92 -18.81
C LEU A 21 6.36 1.55 -19.23
N GLY A 22 6.82 0.50 -18.56
CA GLY A 22 6.08 -0.73 -18.45
C GLY A 22 4.94 -0.42 -17.51
N GLY A 23 3.78 -0.05 -18.07
CA GLY A 23 2.55 -0.01 -17.30
C GLY A 23 2.37 -1.33 -16.53
N PRO A 24 1.66 -1.31 -15.38
CA PRO A 24 1.52 -2.48 -14.52
C PRO A 24 1.06 -3.70 -15.33
N ARG A 25 1.91 -4.73 -15.37
CA ARG A 25 1.58 -6.00 -16.02
C ARG A 25 0.64 -6.77 -15.10
N PHE A 26 -0.66 -6.64 -15.34
CA PHE A 26 -1.66 -7.45 -14.66
C PHE A 26 -1.60 -8.87 -15.20
N ARG A 27 -1.07 -9.81 -14.39
CA ARG A 27 -1.20 -11.25 -14.64
C ARG A 27 -2.36 -11.77 -13.79
N THR A 28 -3.25 -12.55 -14.39
CA THR A 28 -4.27 -13.28 -13.64
C THR A 28 -3.61 -14.24 -12.66
N GLY A 29 -4.05 -14.24 -11.41
CA GLY A 29 -3.54 -15.08 -10.32
C GLY A 29 -2.22 -14.61 -9.70
N GLY A 30 -1.46 -13.73 -10.35
CA GLY A 30 -0.20 -13.21 -9.81
C GLY A 30 -0.41 -12.02 -8.89
N LEU A 31 0.28 -11.99 -7.74
CA LEU A 31 0.41 -10.78 -6.92
C LEU A 31 1.31 -9.78 -7.64
N SER A 32 0.99 -8.49 -7.57
CA SER A 32 1.84 -7.43 -8.14
C SER A 32 3.23 -7.47 -7.50
N THR A 33 4.26 -7.21 -8.31
CA THR A 33 5.67 -7.24 -7.86
C THR A 33 5.91 -6.15 -6.82
N ASP A 34 5.58 -4.91 -7.18
CA ASP A 34 5.85 -3.75 -6.34
C ASP A 34 4.63 -3.40 -5.48
N ALA A 35 4.88 -2.95 -4.25
CA ALA A 35 3.87 -2.33 -3.41
C ALA A 35 3.68 -0.87 -3.87
N LEU A 36 2.43 -0.48 -4.06
CA LEU A 36 2.04 0.87 -4.44
C LEU A 36 1.55 1.65 -3.22
N PRO A 37 1.76 2.97 -3.15
CA PRO A 37 1.15 3.81 -2.13
C PRO A 37 -0.38 3.78 -2.26
N VAL A 38 -1.11 3.87 -1.15
CA VAL A 38 -2.58 3.82 -1.17
C VAL A 38 -3.17 5.02 -1.90
N ASP A 39 -3.82 4.75 -3.03
CA ASP A 39 -4.60 5.70 -3.81
C ASP A 39 -6.07 5.80 -3.33
N ALA A 40 -6.86 6.64 -4.01
CA ALA A 40 -8.26 6.86 -3.66
C ALA A 40 -9.11 5.58 -3.74
N ARG A 41 -8.85 4.71 -4.71
CA ARG A 41 -9.62 3.48 -4.93
C ARG A 41 -9.27 2.44 -3.87
N ALA A 42 -7.99 2.23 -3.59
CA ALA A 42 -7.56 1.34 -2.52
C ALA A 42 -8.11 1.81 -1.17
N ARG A 43 -8.14 3.12 -0.92
CA ARG A 43 -8.71 3.70 0.30
C ARG A 43 -10.22 3.44 0.42
N GLU A 44 -10.97 3.60 -0.67
CA GLU A 44 -12.39 3.27 -0.71
C GLU A 44 -12.64 1.79 -0.37
N VAL A 45 -11.85 0.89 -0.94
CA VAL A 45 -11.94 -0.56 -0.68
C VAL A 45 -11.63 -0.90 0.78
N VAL A 46 -10.67 -0.22 1.41
CA VAL A 46 -10.40 -0.44 2.83
C VAL A 46 -11.53 0.10 3.70
N ASN A 47 -12.04 1.29 3.38
CA ASN A 47 -13.10 1.92 4.16
C ASN A 47 -14.39 1.09 4.12
N SER A 48 -14.71 0.44 3.00
CA SER A 48 -15.95 -0.37 2.87
C SER A 48 -15.96 -1.63 3.74
N VAL A 49 -14.79 -2.10 4.21
CA VAL A 49 -14.66 -3.26 5.10
C VAL A 49 -13.96 -2.91 6.41
N LYS A 50 -13.86 -1.62 6.75
CA LYS A 50 -13.12 -1.16 7.95
C LYS A 50 -13.69 -1.78 9.23
N ASP A 51 -15.01 -1.83 9.34
CA ASP A 51 -15.68 -2.39 10.51
C ASP A 51 -15.42 -3.89 10.64
N ASP A 52 -15.39 -4.62 9.52
CA ASP A 52 -15.03 -6.05 9.48
C ASP A 52 -13.58 -6.28 9.90
N ILE A 53 -12.67 -5.39 9.49
CA ILE A 53 -11.25 -5.46 9.89
C ILE A 53 -11.16 -5.28 11.40
N VAL A 54 -11.74 -4.20 11.92
CA VAL A 54 -11.72 -3.89 13.35
C VAL A 54 -12.33 -5.02 14.19
N ALA A 55 -13.41 -5.65 13.71
CA ALA A 55 -14.05 -6.77 14.39
C ALA A 55 -13.16 -8.03 14.48
N ARG A 56 -12.20 -8.22 13.56
CA ARG A 56 -11.25 -9.34 13.59
C ARG A 56 -9.95 -9.04 14.35
N LEU A 57 -9.73 -7.79 14.74
CA LEU A 57 -8.52 -7.39 15.44
C LEU A 57 -8.63 -7.60 16.95
N PRO A 58 -7.52 -7.94 17.64
CA PRO A 58 -7.50 -7.94 19.09
C PRO A 58 -7.65 -6.50 19.63
N ALA A 59 -8.18 -6.35 20.84
CA ALA A 59 -8.47 -5.05 21.45
C ALA A 59 -7.24 -4.11 21.51
N GLU A 60 -6.04 -4.68 21.63
CA GLU A 60 -4.78 -3.93 21.67
C GLU A 60 -4.48 -3.19 20.36
N GLU A 61 -4.92 -3.71 19.21
CA GLU A 61 -4.74 -3.07 17.90
C GLU A 61 -5.80 -1.98 17.65
N VAL A 62 -6.99 -2.15 18.20
CA VAL A 62 -8.11 -1.20 18.04
C VAL A 62 -7.97 0.01 18.98
N GLY A 63 -7.45 -0.20 20.19
CA GLY A 63 -7.41 0.80 21.27
C GLY A 63 -6.48 2.00 21.04
N THR A 64 -5.72 2.04 19.95
CA THR A 64 -4.78 3.13 19.65
C THR A 64 -5.42 4.33 18.96
N GLY A 65 -6.59 4.15 18.33
CA GLY A 65 -7.23 5.15 17.49
C GLY A 65 -6.55 5.40 16.14
N ILE A 66 -5.45 4.71 15.83
CA ILE A 66 -4.73 4.85 14.55
C ILE A 66 -5.23 3.76 13.59
N PHE A 67 -5.65 4.18 12.39
CA PHE A 67 -6.00 3.26 11.30
C PHE A 67 -5.67 3.93 9.97
N GLU A 68 -4.44 3.71 9.50
CA GLU A 68 -3.92 4.39 8.31
C GLU A 68 -3.41 3.37 7.27
N PRO A 69 -4.12 3.19 6.14
CA PRO A 69 -3.63 2.38 5.03
C PRO A 69 -2.45 3.09 4.34
N ILE A 70 -1.31 2.41 4.26
CA ILE A 70 -0.05 3.01 3.78
C ILE A 70 0.38 2.52 2.38
N SER A 71 0.31 1.21 2.14
CA SER A 71 0.67 0.63 0.85
C SER A 71 -0.17 -0.60 0.55
N TYR A 72 -0.23 -0.99 -0.73
CA TYR A 72 -0.97 -2.17 -1.15
C TYR A 72 -0.32 -2.89 -2.34
N LYS A 73 -0.64 -4.17 -2.47
CA LYS A 73 -0.44 -4.98 -3.67
C LYS A 73 -1.79 -5.50 -4.17
N THR A 74 -1.85 -5.85 -5.45
CA THR A 74 -3.09 -6.40 -6.05
C THR A 74 -2.85 -7.74 -6.71
N GLN A 75 -3.91 -8.54 -6.76
CA GLN A 75 -3.95 -9.79 -7.51
C GLN A 75 -5.26 -9.86 -8.27
N VAL A 76 -5.17 -10.05 -9.59
CA VAL A 76 -6.35 -10.20 -10.45
C VAL A 76 -6.86 -11.63 -10.38
N VAL A 77 -8.14 -11.81 -10.07
CA VAL A 77 -8.84 -13.11 -10.02
C VAL A 77 -10.16 -12.98 -10.80
N ALA A 78 -11.23 -13.68 -10.43
CA ALA A 78 -12.60 -13.36 -10.87
C ALA A 78 -13.13 -12.06 -10.21
N GLY A 79 -12.28 -11.03 -10.16
CA GLY A 79 -12.36 -9.85 -9.30
C GLY A 79 -10.95 -9.34 -9.01
N THR A 80 -10.76 -8.66 -7.88
CA THR A 80 -9.44 -8.17 -7.47
C THR A 80 -9.26 -8.36 -5.97
N ASN A 81 -8.18 -9.03 -5.57
CA ASN A 81 -7.71 -9.01 -4.19
C ASN A 81 -6.82 -7.78 -3.99
N TYR A 82 -7.04 -7.05 -2.90
CA TYR A 82 -6.20 -6.00 -2.39
C TYR A 82 -5.52 -6.51 -1.12
N PHE A 83 -4.19 -6.54 -1.13
CA PHE A 83 -3.39 -6.85 0.04
C PHE A 83 -2.86 -5.52 0.56
N VAL A 84 -3.39 -5.05 1.69
CA VAL A 84 -3.16 -3.69 2.18
C VAL A 84 -2.41 -3.75 3.49
N LYS A 85 -1.31 -3.00 3.60
CA LYS A 85 -0.63 -2.73 4.85
C LYS A 85 -1.28 -1.51 5.51
N ILE A 86 -1.69 -1.68 6.77
CA ILE A 86 -2.40 -0.66 7.54
C ILE A 86 -1.63 -0.45 8.84
N LYS A 87 -1.30 0.80 9.15
CA LYS A 87 -0.72 1.21 10.42
C LYS A 87 -1.80 1.29 11.48
N THR A 88 -1.56 0.62 12.60
CA THR A 88 -2.47 0.55 13.75
C THR A 88 -1.84 1.12 15.02
N ALA A 89 -0.53 1.27 15.11
CA ALA A 89 0.15 2.02 16.19
C ALA A 89 1.46 2.63 15.68
N ALA A 90 2.25 3.27 16.55
CA ALA A 90 3.54 3.86 16.19
C ALA A 90 4.43 2.90 15.35
N ASP A 91 4.60 1.67 15.85
CA ASP A 91 5.41 0.61 15.25
C ASP A 91 4.63 -0.70 15.05
N ARG A 92 3.29 -0.62 14.92
CA ARG A 92 2.44 -1.79 14.69
C ARG A 92 1.64 -1.63 13.41
N TYR A 93 1.61 -2.74 12.67
CA TYR A 93 0.97 -2.84 11.37
C TYR A 93 0.19 -4.14 11.28
N ILE A 94 -0.79 -4.12 10.39
CA ILE A 94 -1.55 -5.30 9.98
C ILE A 94 -1.52 -5.42 8.46
N HIS A 95 -1.64 -6.63 7.95
CA HIS A 95 -1.93 -6.88 6.54
C HIS A 95 -3.37 -7.36 6.40
N ALA A 96 -4.18 -6.67 5.60
CA ALA A 96 -5.54 -7.06 5.30
C ALA A 96 -5.66 -7.52 3.84
N ARG A 97 -6.32 -8.65 3.61
CA ARG A 97 -6.68 -9.13 2.28
C ARG A 97 -8.16 -8.89 2.04
N ILE A 98 -8.46 -8.01 1.10
CA ILE A 98 -9.81 -7.57 0.77
C ILE A 98 -10.13 -8.01 -0.64
N TYR A 99 -11.24 -8.72 -0.82
CA TYR A 99 -11.73 -9.10 -2.13
C TYR A 99 -12.71 -8.03 -2.62
N ARG A 100 -12.56 -7.61 -3.88
CA ARG A 100 -13.51 -6.75 -4.59
C ARG A 100 -13.99 -7.46 -5.85
N HIS A 101 -15.29 -7.68 -5.93
CA HIS A 101 -15.94 -8.19 -7.13
C HIS A 101 -16.00 -7.10 -8.22
N PHE A 102 -16.13 -7.51 -9.49
CA PHE A 102 -16.23 -6.56 -10.61
C PHE A 102 -17.51 -5.71 -10.56
N SER A 103 -18.57 -6.20 -9.90
CA SER A 103 -19.80 -5.42 -9.65
C SER A 103 -19.67 -4.37 -8.54
N GLY A 104 -18.53 -4.31 -7.84
CA GLY A 104 -18.26 -3.32 -6.80
C GLY A 104 -18.47 -3.81 -5.36
N SER A 105 -19.03 -5.00 -5.12
CA SER A 105 -19.10 -5.56 -3.77
C SER A 105 -17.70 -5.88 -3.22
N THR A 106 -17.51 -5.64 -1.92
CA THR A 106 -16.25 -5.86 -1.21
C THR A 106 -16.45 -6.75 0.00
N SER A 107 -15.47 -7.59 0.32
CA SER A 107 -15.47 -8.40 1.54
C SER A 107 -14.06 -8.60 2.07
N LEU A 108 -13.94 -8.63 3.40
CA LEU A 108 -12.69 -8.99 4.06
C LEU A 108 -12.46 -10.50 3.95
N SER A 109 -11.37 -10.89 3.30
CA SER A 109 -10.95 -12.30 3.21
C SER A 109 -10.19 -12.70 4.46
N ASP A 110 -9.10 -11.99 4.78
CA ASP A 110 -8.22 -12.35 5.89
C ASP A 110 -7.45 -11.15 6.45
N VAL A 111 -6.92 -11.29 7.68
CA VAL A 111 -6.11 -10.28 8.38
C VAL A 111 -4.95 -10.93 9.12
N GLN A 112 -3.74 -10.42 8.93
CA GLN A 112 -2.56 -10.76 9.73
C GLN A 112 -2.19 -9.61 10.66
N THR A 113 -1.99 -9.91 11.94
CA THR A 113 -1.51 -8.97 12.96
C THR A 113 -0.02 -9.12 13.21
N GLY A 114 0.55 -8.25 14.07
CA GLY A 114 1.96 -8.34 14.48
C GLY A 114 2.95 -8.05 13.36
N LYS A 115 2.56 -7.25 12.36
CA LYS A 115 3.43 -6.83 11.28
C LYS A 115 4.17 -5.55 11.63
N THR A 116 5.27 -5.35 10.95
CA THR A 116 6.16 -4.19 11.02
C THR A 116 6.11 -3.38 9.72
N LEU A 117 6.79 -2.23 9.69
CA LEU A 117 6.89 -1.41 8.49
C LEU A 117 7.69 -2.13 7.40
N GLU A 118 8.68 -2.93 7.78
CA GLU A 118 9.62 -3.62 6.90
C GLU A 118 9.04 -4.91 6.31
N ASP A 119 8.03 -5.50 6.95
CA ASP A 119 7.43 -6.75 6.49
C ASP A 119 6.83 -6.61 5.09
N GLU A 120 7.28 -7.45 4.15
CA GLU A 120 6.76 -7.40 2.79
C GLU A 120 5.30 -7.89 2.74
N ILE A 121 4.50 -7.25 1.88
CA ILE A 121 3.18 -7.75 1.51
C ILE A 121 3.36 -8.99 0.61
N THR A 122 3.08 -10.16 1.17
CA THR A 122 3.03 -11.45 0.46
C THR A 122 1.60 -11.96 0.38
N TYR A 123 1.40 -13.04 -0.37
CA TYR A 123 0.12 -13.75 -0.35
C TYR A 123 -0.10 -14.43 1.02
N PHE A 124 -1.35 -14.42 1.48
CA PHE A 124 -1.88 -15.16 2.61
C PHE A 124 -3.38 -15.41 2.40
#